data_AF-A0A7K2QQF9-F1
#
_entry.id   AF-A0A7K2QQF9-F1
#
_cell.length_a   1.000
_cell.length_b   1.000
_cell.length_c   1.000
_cell.angle_alpha   90.00
_cell.angle_beta   90.00
_cell.angle_gamma   90.00
#
_symmetry.space_group_name_H-M   'P 1'
#
loop_
_entity.id
_entity.type
_entity.pdbx_description
1 polymer ?
#
loop_
_entity_poly.entity_id
_entity_poly.type
_entity_poly.pdbx_seq_one_letter_code
_entity_poly.pdbx_strand_id
1 'polypeptide(L)'
;MAWHDDQARRDELYRDPYPLYERARRAEGLLYVPEFDAWLVARDRDVREVLLRAGDFSSANSLLPDVPLSEAALGVLPRGFGPRPTVVSADAEAHRRLRAPLNRGLS
;
A
#
# COMPACT_ATOMS: atom_id res chain seq x y z
N MET A 1 11.02 7.35 -21.40
CA MET A 1 10.76 6.00 -21.94
C MET A 1 10.57 4.96 -20.84
N ALA A 2 11.44 4.89 -19.81
CA ALA A 2 11.33 3.91 -18.71
C ALA A 2 9.98 3.87 -17.94
N TRP A 3 9.36 5.03 -17.70
CA TRP A 3 8.10 5.13 -16.92
C TRP A 3 6.88 4.44 -17.55
N HIS A 4 6.81 4.40 -18.89
CA HIS A 4 5.69 3.74 -19.57
C HIS A 4 5.84 2.21 -19.54
N ASP A 5 7.09 1.74 -19.59
CA ASP A 5 7.42 0.31 -19.46
C ASP A 5 7.11 -0.20 -18.04
N ASP A 6 7.38 0.61 -17.01
CA ASP A 6 7.01 0.29 -15.63
C ASP A 6 5.49 0.16 -15.46
N GLN A 7 4.72 1.08 -16.04
CA GLN A 7 3.25 1.02 -15.96
C GLN A 7 2.68 -0.21 -16.66
N ALA A 8 3.16 -0.54 -17.87
CA ALA A 8 2.70 -1.72 -18.59
C ALA A 8 2.98 -3.02 -17.81
N ARG A 9 4.16 -3.12 -17.18
CA ARG A 9 4.49 -4.26 -16.30
C ARG A 9 3.57 -4.34 -15.08
N ARG A 10 3.25 -3.21 -14.44
CA ARG A 10 2.27 -3.18 -13.35
C ARG A 10 0.89 -3.62 -13.80
N ASP A 11 0.44 -3.16 -14.97
CA ASP A 11 -0.86 -3.53 -15.54
C ASP A 11 -0.95 -5.04 -15.81
N GLU A 12 0.14 -5.67 -16.26
CA GLU A 12 0.23 -7.13 -16.38
C GLU A 12 0.12 -7.82 -15.02
N LEU A 13 0.84 -7.33 -14.01
CA LEU A 13 0.77 -7.87 -12.64
C LEU A 13 -0.62 -7.68 -12.01
N TYR A 14 -1.31 -6.58 -12.28
CA TYR A 14 -2.68 -6.36 -11.82
C TYR A 14 -3.68 -7.30 -12.50
N ARG A 15 -3.43 -7.65 -13.78
CA ARG A 15 -4.28 -8.56 -14.53
C ARG A 15 -4.14 -10.01 -14.05
N ASP A 16 -2.93 -10.46 -13.78
CA ASP A 16 -2.66 -11.79 -13.24
C ASP A 16 -1.50 -11.81 -12.23
N PRO A 17 -1.77 -11.59 -10.93
CA PRO A 17 -0.72 -11.57 -9.91
C PRO A 17 -0.34 -12.98 -9.42
N TYR A 18 -1.12 -14.01 -9.74
CA TYR A 18 -1.00 -15.33 -9.10
C TYR A 18 0.35 -16.03 -9.38
N PRO A 19 0.93 -15.96 -10.59
CA PRO A 19 2.27 -16.51 -10.84
C PRO A 19 3.36 -15.88 -9.95
N LEU A 20 3.28 -14.57 -9.70
CA LEU A 20 4.21 -13.87 -8.80
C LEU A 20 4.00 -14.32 -7.35
N TYR A 21 2.75 -14.44 -6.90
CA TYR A 21 2.44 -14.91 -5.55
C TYR A 21 2.90 -16.36 -5.30
N GLU A 22 2.73 -17.24 -6.29
CA GLU A 22 3.20 -18.63 -6.25
C GLU A 22 4.72 -18.72 -6.11
N ARG A 23 5.47 -17.87 -6.83
CA ARG A 23 6.92 -17.75 -6.68
C ARG A 23 7.30 -17.23 -5.29
N ALA A 24 6.66 -16.15 -4.84
CA ALA A 24 6.94 -15.53 -3.55
C ALA A 24 6.69 -16.47 -2.36
N ARG A 25 5.65 -17.32 -2.44
CA ARG A 25 5.38 -18.32 -1.40
C ARG A 25 6.44 -19.43 -1.29
N ARG A 26 7.12 -19.76 -2.39
CA ARG A 26 8.16 -20.80 -2.44
C ARG A 26 9.56 -20.29 -2.16
N ALA A 27 9.78 -18.98 -2.24
CA ALA A 27 11.09 -18.38 -1.95
C ALA A 27 11.46 -18.57 -0.47
N GLU A 28 12.76 -18.74 -0.18
CA GLU A 28 13.27 -18.83 1.20
C GLU A 28 13.03 -17.52 1.95
N GLY A 29 13.34 -16.39 1.30
CA GLY A 29 13.08 -15.03 1.78
C GLY A 29 11.91 -14.33 1.07
N LEU A 30 11.73 -13.04 1.37
CA LEU A 30 10.80 -12.18 0.64
C LEU A 30 11.35 -11.86 -0.76
N LEU A 31 10.45 -11.64 -1.70
CA LEU A 31 10.82 -11.17 -3.04
C LEU A 31 10.64 -9.65 -3.11
N TYR A 32 11.69 -8.94 -3.50
CA TYR A 32 11.55 -7.54 -3.89
C TYR A 32 10.95 -7.45 -5.29
N VAL A 33 9.96 -6.57 -5.46
CA VAL A 33 9.23 -6.34 -6.72
C VAL A 33 9.56 -4.92 -7.19
N PRO A 34 10.49 -4.75 -8.15
CA PRO A 34 10.95 -3.43 -8.60
C PRO A 34 9.82 -2.54 -9.12
N GLU A 35 8.82 -3.14 -9.76
CA GLU A 35 7.66 -2.42 -10.27
C GLU A 35 6.92 -1.68 -9.16
N PHE A 36 6.89 -2.19 -7.93
CA PHE A 36 6.23 -1.54 -6.80
C PHE A 36 7.20 -0.87 -5.81
N ASP A 37 8.51 -0.95 -6.06
CA ASP A 37 9.55 -0.57 -5.10
C ASP A 37 9.28 -1.13 -3.69
N ALA A 38 8.88 -2.40 -3.62
CA ALA A 38 8.37 -3.00 -2.40
C ALA A 38 8.75 -4.46 -2.25
N TRP A 39 8.81 -4.91 -0.99
CA TRP A 39 8.93 -6.33 -0.66
C TRP A 39 7.56 -6.99 -0.65
N LEU A 40 7.40 -8.06 -1.44
CA LEU A 40 6.18 -8.84 -1.48
C LEU A 40 6.15 -9.87 -0.36
N VAL A 41 5.18 -9.70 0.54
CA VAL A 41 4.87 -10.64 1.62
C VAL A 41 3.66 -11.48 1.20
N ALA A 42 3.89 -12.75 0.83
CA ALA A 42 2.85 -13.60 0.22
C ALA A 42 2.51 -14.87 1.02
N ARG A 43 3.31 -15.22 2.03
CA ARG A 43 3.06 -16.38 2.91
C ARG A 43 2.17 -15.94 4.06
N ASP A 44 1.10 -16.68 4.35
CA ASP A 44 0.10 -16.34 5.37
C ASP A 44 0.73 -15.95 6.72
N ARG A 45 1.68 -16.76 7.22
CA ARG A 45 2.36 -16.51 8.50
C ARG A 45 3.11 -15.18 8.51
N ASP A 46 3.77 -14.83 7.40
CA ASP A 46 4.57 -13.61 7.29
C ASP A 46 3.65 -12.39 7.16
N VAL A 47 2.55 -12.52 6.41
CA VAL A 47 1.52 -11.47 6.28
C VAL A 47 0.93 -11.16 7.65
N ARG A 48 0.54 -12.18 8.42
CA ARG A 48 0.01 -12.01 9.77
C ARG A 48 1.03 -11.37 10.69
N GLU A 49 2.30 -11.79 10.63
CA GLU A 49 3.36 -11.18 11.42
C GLU A 49 3.49 -9.67 11.13
N VAL A 50 3.61 -9.30 9.86
CA VAL A 50 3.73 -7.88 9.44
C VAL A 50 2.52 -7.07 9.91
N LEU A 51 1.30 -7.55 9.66
CA LEU A 51 0.07 -6.84 10.02
C LEU A 51 -0.13 -6.69 11.53
N LEU A 52 0.39 -7.61 12.34
CA LEU A 52 0.30 -7.54 13.80
C LEU A 52 1.41 -6.68 14.43
N ARG A 53 2.47 -6.37 13.69
CA ARG A 53 3.63 -5.60 14.15
C ARG A 53 3.57 -4.14 13.67
N ALA A 54 2.45 -3.46 13.92
CA ALA A 54 2.24 -2.07 13.51
C ALA A 54 3.24 -1.04 14.10
N GLY A 55 4.02 -1.42 15.11
CA GLY A 55 5.14 -0.61 15.61
C GLY A 55 6.40 -0.67 14.73
N ASP A 56 6.57 -1.78 14.00
CA ASP A 56 7.69 -2.01 13.08
C ASP A 56 7.30 -1.68 11.63
N PHE A 57 6.04 -1.92 11.28
CA PHE A 57 5.49 -1.69 9.94
C PHE A 57 4.39 -0.63 9.98
N SER A 58 4.76 0.60 9.63
CA SER A 58 3.85 1.75 9.53
C SER A 58 2.85 1.57 8.38
N SER A 59 1.64 2.09 8.58
CA SER A 59 0.57 2.14 7.57
C SER A 59 0.56 3.44 6.77
N ALA A 60 1.46 4.39 7.04
CA ALA A 60 1.40 5.76 6.54
C ALA A 60 1.42 5.87 5.00
N ASN A 61 1.98 4.88 4.30
CA ASN A 61 2.06 4.84 2.84
C ASN A 61 0.94 4.02 2.17
N SER A 62 0.00 3.44 2.94
CA SER A 62 -0.99 2.46 2.44
C SER A 62 -1.94 2.98 1.35
N LEU A 63 -2.10 4.30 1.24
CA LEU A 63 -2.98 4.96 0.27
C LEU A 63 -2.23 5.85 -0.71
N LEU A 64 -0.90 5.73 -0.79
CA LEU A 64 -0.14 6.45 -1.81
C LEU A 64 -0.45 5.87 -3.20
N PRO A 65 -0.65 6.71 -4.22
CA PRO A 65 -0.78 6.22 -5.58
C PRO A 65 0.54 5.60 -6.02
N ASP A 66 0.46 4.47 -6.71
CA ASP A 66 1.58 3.87 -7.40
C ASP A 66 1.97 4.67 -8.66
N VAL A 67 1.08 5.53 -9.15
CA VAL A 67 1.33 6.43 -10.29
C VAL A 67 1.58 7.89 -9.86
N PRO A 68 2.41 8.67 -10.58
CA PRO A 68 2.62 10.08 -10.34
C PRO A 68 1.36 10.83 -10.72
N LEU A 69 1.02 11.80 -9.89
CA LEU A 69 -0.03 12.74 -10.22
C LEU A 69 0.46 13.69 -11.31
N SER A 70 -0.36 13.93 -12.33
CA SER A 70 -0.07 14.92 -13.36
C SER A 70 -0.04 16.34 -12.78
N GLU A 71 0.66 17.26 -13.43
CA GLU A 71 0.66 18.67 -13.02
C GLU A 71 -0.76 19.27 -12.96
N ALA A 72 -1.63 18.87 -13.90
CA ALA A 72 -3.03 19.26 -13.89
C ALA A 72 -3.76 18.77 -12.63
N ALA A 73 -3.54 17.51 -12.21
CA ALA A 73 -4.13 16.98 -10.97
C ALA A 73 -3.58 17.72 -9.74
N LEU A 74 -2.27 17.97 -9.70
CA LEU A 74 -1.61 18.73 -8.63
C LEU A 74 -2.07 20.19 -8.56
N GLY A 75 -2.50 20.80 -9.66
CA GLY A 75 -3.11 22.13 -9.66
C GLY A 75 -4.54 22.17 -9.09
N VAL A 76 -5.23 21.03 -9.02
CA VAL A 76 -6.62 20.93 -8.54
C VAL A 76 -6.69 20.44 -7.10
N LEU A 77 -6.04 19.33 -6.78
CA LEU A 77 -6.22 18.60 -5.52
C LEU A 77 -5.96 19.46 -4.26
N PRO A 78 -4.90 20.30 -4.19
CA PRO A 78 -4.62 21.09 -2.99
C PRO A 78 -5.71 22.13 -2.65
N ARG A 79 -6.60 22.46 -3.60
CA ARG A 79 -7.67 23.46 -3.40
C ARG A 79 -8.82 22.98 -2.51
N GLY A 80 -8.84 21.71 -2.11
CA GLY A 80 -9.87 21.15 -1.23
C GLY A 80 -9.61 19.74 -0.71
N PHE A 81 -8.69 19.01 -1.35
CA PHE A 81 -8.32 17.62 -1.06
C PHE A 81 -6.86 17.50 -0.63
N GLY A 82 -6.37 18.46 0.16
CA GLY A 82 -5.02 18.40 0.72
C GLY A 82 -4.80 17.09 1.52
N PRO A 83 -3.54 16.62 1.62
CA PRO A 83 -3.23 15.34 2.25
C PRO A 83 -3.67 15.37 3.72
N ARG A 84 -4.52 14.42 4.09
CA ARG A 84 -4.95 14.20 5.47
C ARG A 84 -4.86 12.72 5.80
N PRO A 85 -4.25 12.34 6.94
CA PRO A 85 -4.25 10.96 7.38
C PRO A 85 -5.69 10.48 7.56
N THR A 86 -5.99 9.33 6.99
CA THR A 86 -7.25 8.62 7.25
C THR A 86 -7.03 7.62 8.39
N VAL A 87 -8.10 6.95 8.84
CA VAL A 87 -7.94 5.84 9.80
C VAL A 87 -7.05 4.72 9.25
N VAL A 88 -6.99 4.52 7.92
CA VAL A 88 -6.22 3.42 7.31
C VAL A 88 -4.73 3.74 7.17
N SER A 89 -4.40 5.03 7.10
CA SER A 89 -3.03 5.53 6.84
C SER A 89 -2.45 6.28 8.04
N ALA A 90 -2.97 6.05 9.23
CA ALA A 90 -2.51 6.66 10.46
C ALA A 90 -2.00 5.57 11.40
N ASP A 91 -0.96 5.89 12.18
CA ASP A 91 -0.36 4.96 13.13
C ASP A 91 -0.64 5.35 14.59
N ALA A 92 -0.39 4.40 15.49
CA ALA A 92 -0.34 4.60 16.93
C ALA A 92 -1.53 5.39 17.52
N GLU A 93 -1.27 6.50 18.21
CA GLU A 93 -2.31 7.30 18.87
C GLU A 93 -3.27 7.95 17.88
N ALA A 94 -2.76 8.40 16.72
CA ALA A 94 -3.60 8.97 15.68
C ALA A 94 -4.59 7.93 15.13
N HIS A 95 -4.13 6.69 14.89
CA HIS A 95 -4.97 5.56 14.51
C HIS A 95 -6.08 5.33 15.55
N ARG A 96 -5.71 5.20 16.84
CA ARG A 96 -6.67 4.93 17.93
C ARG A 96 -7.75 5.99 18.01
N ARG A 97 -7.37 7.27 17.95
CA ARG A 97 -8.29 8.40 17.97
C ARG A 97 -9.26 8.38 16.80
N LEU A 98 -8.78 8.07 15.59
CA LEU A 98 -9.61 8.03 14.37
C LEU A 98 -10.52 6.78 14.33
N ARG A 99 -10.06 5.63 14.85
CA ARG A 99 -10.80 4.37 14.84
C ARG A 99 -11.93 4.32 15.87
N ALA A 100 -11.76 4.94 17.03
CA ALA A 100 -12.73 4.90 18.13
C ALA A 100 -14.18 5.29 17.75
N PRO A 101 -14.46 6.41 17.06
CA PRO A 101 -15.82 6.73 16.62
C PRO A 101 -16.38 5.72 15.60
N LEU A 102 -15.54 5.19 14.70
CA LEU A 102 -15.97 4.20 13.70
C LEU A 102 -16.39 2.88 14.34
N ASN A 103 -15.69 2.41 15.37
CA ASN A 103 -16.09 1.20 16.10
C ASN A 103 -17.47 1.38 16.75
N ARG A 104 -17.75 2.55 17.33
CA ARG A 104 -19.04 2.83 17.98
C ARG A 104 -20.20 2.94 17.00
N GLY A 105 -19.96 3.40 15.77
CA GLY A 105 -21.01 3.60 14.77
C GLY A 105 -21.31 2.38 13.89
N LEU A 106 -20.45 1.36 13.92
CA LEU A 106 -20.54 0.15 13.08
C LEU A 106 -20.70 -1.15 13.89
N SER A 107 -20.98 -1.03 15.19
CA SER A 107 -21.36 -2.14 16.07
C SER A 107 -22.87 -2.13 16.30
#